data_AF-A0A7S3AHM8-F1
#
_entry.id   AF-A0A7S3AHM8-F1
#
_cell.length_a   1.000
_cell.length_b   1.000
_cell.length_c   1.000
_cell.angle_alpha   90.00
_cell.angle_beta   90.00
_cell.angle_gamma   90.00
#
_symmetry.space_group_name_H-M   'P 1'
#
loop_
_entity.id
_entity.type
_entity.pdbx_description
1 polymer ?
#
loop_
_entity_poly.entity_id
_entity_poly.type
_entity_poly.pdbx_seq_one_letter_code
_entity_poly.pdbx_strand_id
1 'polypeptide(L)'
;TIRRFTNARLLRGHALVEDEDLWVCGGVIIDPQVLFWDGRTADETIDCEGNIISPGFIDLQLNGGFGADFSTPTGVREALSTVARGVLQHGVTAFLPTLICSSADVYRSIIPEIVPRSGSTDGAAILG
;
A
#
# COMPACT_ATOMS: atom_id res chain seq x y z
N THR A 1 -15.02 3.46 -12.53
CA THR A 1 -13.96 3.99 -13.37
C THR A 1 -12.98 2.88 -13.72
N ILE A 2 -12.75 2.66 -15.01
CA ILE A 2 -11.71 1.82 -15.58
C ILE A 2 -10.52 2.73 -15.90
N ARG A 3 -9.35 2.38 -15.35
CA ARG A 3 -8.07 3.02 -15.65
C ARG A 3 -7.19 2.07 -16.43
N ARG A 4 -6.52 2.60 -17.44
CA ARG A 4 -5.48 1.91 -18.20
C ARG A 4 -4.16 2.64 -17.97
N PHE A 5 -3.15 1.91 -17.51
CA PHE A 5 -1.78 2.40 -17.39
C PHE A 5 -0.98 1.84 -18.57
N THR A 6 -0.36 2.73 -19.34
CA THR A 6 0.35 2.42 -20.59
C THR A 6 1.81 2.82 -20.49
N ASN A 7 2.65 2.28 -21.39
CA ASN A 7 4.08 2.62 -21.45
C ASN A 7 4.77 2.45 -20.08
N ALA A 8 4.49 1.31 -19.44
CA ALA A 8 5.05 0.94 -18.14
C ALA A 8 5.87 -0.33 -18.28
N ARG A 9 6.86 -0.50 -17.39
CA ARG A 9 7.56 -1.75 -17.19
C ARG A 9 6.94 -2.48 -16.00
N LEU A 10 6.10 -3.48 -16.25
CA LEU A 10 5.34 -4.19 -15.23
C LEU A 10 6.20 -5.27 -14.56
N LEU A 11 6.32 -5.25 -13.23
CA LEU A 11 6.93 -6.33 -12.48
C LEU A 11 5.96 -7.52 -12.37
N ARG A 12 6.19 -8.57 -13.15
CA ARG A 12 5.40 -9.82 -13.15
C ARG A 12 6.32 -11.03 -13.15
N GLY A 13 6.01 -12.04 -12.33
CA GLY A 13 6.75 -13.30 -12.33
C GLY A 13 8.26 -13.12 -12.13
N HIS A 14 8.68 -12.12 -11.34
CA HIS A 14 10.08 -11.76 -11.11
C HIS A 14 10.83 -11.17 -12.32
N ALA A 15 10.12 -10.70 -13.34
CA ALA A 15 10.68 -10.01 -14.51
C ALA A 15 9.95 -8.69 -14.79
N LEU A 16 10.61 -7.81 -15.55
CA LEU A 16 9.98 -6.61 -16.10
C LEU A 16 9.44 -6.92 -17.49
N VAL A 17 8.14 -6.68 -17.69
CA VAL A 17 7.41 -6.90 -18.95
C VAL A 17 7.01 -5.53 -19.51
N GLU A 18 7.25 -5.28 -20.80
CA GLU A 18 7.09 -3.96 -21.43
C GLU A 18 6.00 -3.91 -22.52
N ASP A 19 5.49 -5.08 -22.92
CA ASP A 19 4.51 -5.28 -24.00
C ASP A 19 3.07 -5.40 -23.50
N GLU A 20 2.82 -5.05 -22.23
CA GLU A 20 1.52 -5.15 -21.57
C GLU A 20 1.13 -3.85 -20.85
N ASP A 21 -0.16 -3.52 -20.92
CA ASP A 21 -0.76 -2.45 -20.12
C ASP A 21 -1.41 -3.01 -18.85
N LEU A 22 -1.44 -2.20 -17.78
CA LEU A 22 -2.16 -2.55 -16.56
C LEU A 22 -3.58 -1.95 -16.59
N TRP A 23 -4.58 -2.80 -16.33
CA TRP A 23 -5.98 -2.39 -16.28
C TRP A 23 -6.54 -2.52 -14.86
N VAL A 24 -7.19 -1.46 -14.38
CA VAL A 24 -7.77 -1.40 -13.03
C VAL A 24 -9.21 -0.91 -13.10
N CYS A 25 -10.14 -1.65 -12.51
CA CYS A 25 -11.54 -1.24 -12.38
C CYS A 25 -11.95 -1.28 -10.91
N GLY A 26 -12.37 -0.13 -10.36
CA GLY A 26 -12.87 -0.07 -8.98
C GLY A 26 -11.85 -0.49 -7.91
N GLY A 27 -10.55 -0.27 -8.16
CA GLY A 27 -9.47 -0.67 -7.25
C GLY A 27 -9.00 -2.12 -7.41
N VAL A 28 -9.56 -2.86 -8.37
CA VAL A 28 -9.19 -4.25 -8.66
C VAL A 28 -8.46 -4.32 -10.00
N ILE A 29 -7.35 -5.06 -10.05
CA ILE A 29 -6.64 -5.37 -11.30
C ILE A 29 -7.50 -6.35 -12.11
N ILE A 30 -7.76 -6.03 -13.37
CA ILE A 30 -8.62 -6.81 -14.26
C ILE A 30 -7.87 -7.28 -15.49
N ASP A 31 -8.34 -8.38 -16.07
CA ASP A 31 -7.86 -8.87 -17.37
C ASP A 31 -8.47 -8.04 -18.51
N PRO A 32 -7.67 -7.45 -19.42
CA PRO A 32 -8.18 -6.69 -20.55
C PRO A 32 -9.07 -7.49 -21.49
N GLN A 33 -8.95 -8.82 -21.54
CA GLN A 33 -9.83 -9.67 -22.36
C GLN A 33 -11.29 -9.52 -21.95
N VAL A 34 -11.58 -9.35 -20.65
CA VAL A 34 -12.94 -9.13 -20.15
C VAL A 34 -13.55 -7.85 -20.74
N LEU A 35 -12.74 -6.80 -20.91
CA LEU A 35 -13.20 -5.53 -21.49
C LEU A 35 -13.46 -5.63 -23.00
N PHE A 36 -12.67 -6.45 -23.70
CA PHE A 36 -12.83 -6.65 -25.15
C PHE A 36 -14.19 -7.27 -25.48
N TRP A 37 -14.61 -8.30 -24.74
CA TRP A 37 -15.91 -8.96 -24.96
C TRP A 37 -17.10 -8.04 -24.64
N ASP A 38 -16.94 -7.18 -23.63
CA ASP A 38 -17.98 -6.21 -23.23
C ASP A 38 -17.98 -4.94 -24.09
N GLY A 39 -17.05 -4.80 -25.05
CA GLY A 39 -16.89 -3.60 -25.87
C GLY A 39 -16.56 -2.33 -25.06
N ARG A 40 -16.00 -2.50 -23.85
CA ARG A 40 -15.71 -1.39 -22.93
C ARG A 40 -14.29 -0.87 -23.13
N THR A 41 -14.14 0.45 -23.03
CA THR A 41 -12.86 1.16 -23.13
C THR A 41 -12.47 1.75 -21.77
N ALA A 42 -11.23 2.23 -21.66
CA ALA A 42 -10.76 2.91 -20.46
C ALA A 42 -11.47 4.26 -20.31
N ASP A 43 -11.93 4.58 -19.09
CA ASP A 43 -12.44 5.91 -18.76
C ASP A 43 -11.27 6.92 -18.66
N GLU A 44 -10.09 6.43 -18.25
CA GLU A 44 -8.87 7.21 -18.05
C GLU A 44 -7.67 6.39 -18.53
N THR A 45 -6.79 7.02 -19.31
CA THR A 45 -5.52 6.43 -19.75
C THR A 45 -4.37 7.25 -19.17
N ILE A 46 -3.43 6.57 -18.53
CA ILE A 46 -2.27 7.16 -17.86
C ILE A 46 -1.01 6.65 -18.56
N ASP A 47 -0.21 7.56 -19.12
CA ASP A 47 1.12 7.25 -19.62
C ASP A 47 2.10 7.22 -18.44
N CYS A 48 2.81 6.10 -18.29
CA CYS A 48 3.76 5.91 -17.20
C CYS A 48 5.19 6.29 -17.58
N GLU A 49 5.43 6.80 -18.79
CA GLU A 49 6.71 7.37 -19.24
C GLU A 49 7.89 6.36 -19.13
N GLY A 50 7.64 5.07 -19.34
CA GLY A 50 8.62 4.00 -19.20
C GLY A 50 9.00 3.66 -17.75
N ASN A 51 8.29 4.21 -16.76
CA ASN A 51 8.53 3.89 -15.35
C ASN A 51 8.06 2.47 -14.99
N ILE A 52 8.54 2.00 -13.84
CA ILE A 52 8.19 0.67 -13.33
C ILE A 52 6.88 0.76 -12.56
N ILE A 53 5.97 -0.18 -12.84
CA ILE A 53 4.83 -0.47 -11.96
C ILE A 53 5.10 -1.80 -11.27
N SER A 54 5.00 -1.82 -9.95
CA SER A 54 5.13 -3.01 -9.13
C SER A 54 3.98 -3.08 -8.11
N PRO A 55 3.70 -4.26 -7.53
CA PRO A 55 2.87 -4.33 -6.34
C PRO A 55 3.44 -3.42 -5.24
N GLY A 56 2.56 -2.74 -4.52
CA GLY A 56 2.98 -1.93 -3.38
C GLY A 56 3.71 -2.78 -2.33
N PHE A 57 4.73 -2.20 -1.71
CA PHE A 57 5.56 -2.92 -0.75
C PHE A 57 4.80 -3.22 0.53
N ILE A 58 5.17 -4.34 1.16
CA ILE A 58 4.67 -4.74 2.47
C ILE A 58 5.86 -4.76 3.43
N ASP A 59 5.84 -3.86 4.41
CA ASP A 59 6.89 -3.78 5.43
C ASP A 59 6.50 -4.59 6.67
N LEU A 60 7.21 -5.68 6.91
CA LEU A 60 6.92 -6.58 8.03
C LEU A 60 7.58 -6.15 9.34
N GLN A 61 8.43 -5.12 9.32
CA GLN A 61 9.15 -4.70 10.52
C GLN A 61 9.33 -3.18 10.56
N LEU A 62 8.29 -2.48 10.98
CA LEU A 62 8.30 -1.03 11.12
C LEU A 62 8.05 -0.61 12.56
N ASN A 63 9.07 -0.06 13.23
CA ASN A 63 8.97 0.37 14.64
C ASN A 63 8.30 1.75 14.83
N GLY A 64 8.25 2.52 13.75
CA GLY A 64 7.85 3.93 13.74
C GLY A 64 8.41 4.63 12.50
N GLY A 65 8.20 5.93 12.41
CA GLY A 65 8.66 6.76 11.30
C GLY A 65 8.07 8.17 11.36
N PHE A 66 8.64 9.09 10.58
CA PHE A 66 8.11 10.46 10.43
C PHE A 66 7.92 11.21 11.77
N GLY A 67 8.81 10.96 12.73
CA GLY A 67 8.76 11.56 14.08
C GLY A 67 7.83 10.85 15.08
N ALA A 68 7.24 9.70 14.70
CA ALA A 68 6.38 8.90 15.56
C ALA A 68 6.99 7.52 15.86
N ASP A 69 6.77 7.00 17.07
CA ASP A 69 7.28 5.71 17.56
C ASP A 69 6.11 4.89 18.15
N PHE A 70 5.97 3.63 17.74
CA PHE A 70 4.86 2.78 18.18
C PHE A 70 5.00 2.27 19.61
N SER A 71 6.18 2.34 20.20
CA SER A 71 6.48 1.89 21.57
C SER A 71 6.26 3.00 22.62
N THR A 72 5.75 4.17 22.20
CA THR A 72 5.35 5.25 23.12
C THR A 72 3.90 5.03 23.59
N PRO A 73 3.65 4.82 24.91
CA PRO A 73 2.31 4.46 25.41
C PRO A 73 1.20 5.48 25.16
N THR A 74 1.56 6.73 24.89
CA THR A 74 0.61 7.81 24.62
C THR A 74 0.60 8.15 23.13
N GLY A 75 -0.58 8.17 22.52
CA GLY A 75 -0.76 8.65 21.14
C GLY A 75 -0.45 7.60 20.05
N VAL A 76 -0.56 6.30 20.37
CA VAL A 76 -0.26 5.20 19.43
C VAL A 76 -1.08 5.28 18.15
N ARG A 77 -2.37 5.64 18.22
CA ARG A 77 -3.24 5.72 17.03
C ARG A 77 -2.82 6.85 16.09
N GLU A 78 -2.40 7.97 16.66
CA GLU A 78 -1.85 9.11 15.95
C GLU A 78 -0.51 8.75 15.31
N ALA A 79 0.34 8.02 16.05
CA ALA A 79 1.60 7.49 15.53
C ALA A 79 1.37 6.55 14.33
N LEU A 80 0.47 5.57 14.49
CA LEU A 80 0.06 4.66 13.40
C LEU A 80 -0.45 5.41 12.18
N SER A 81 -1.29 6.43 12.39
CA SER A 81 -1.84 7.23 11.29
C SER A 81 -0.77 8.08 10.59
N THR A 82 0.16 8.65 11.36
CA THR A 82 1.29 9.44 10.87
C THR A 82 2.20 8.58 10.00
N VAL A 83 2.57 7.40 10.51
CA VAL A 83 3.43 6.47 9.79
C VAL A 83 2.72 5.91 8.55
N ALA A 84 1.46 5.50 8.68
CA ALA A 84 0.69 4.98 7.54
C ALA A 84 0.62 5.97 6.38
N ARG A 85 0.45 7.28 6.66
CA ARG A 85 0.47 8.31 5.62
C ARG A 85 1.87 8.50 5.04
N GLY A 86 2.89 8.57 5.91
CA GLY A 86 4.25 8.86 5.50
C GLY A 86 4.85 7.77 4.61
N VAL A 87 4.59 6.48 4.89
CA VAL A 87 5.23 5.38 4.15
C VAL A 87 4.72 5.24 2.70
N LEU A 88 3.52 5.76 2.38
CA LEU A 88 2.96 5.71 1.03
C LEU A 88 3.88 6.37 -0.01
N GLN A 89 4.52 7.49 0.36
CA GLN A 89 5.43 8.21 -0.56
C GLN A 89 6.70 7.40 -0.89
N HIS A 90 6.96 6.32 -0.16
CA HIS A 90 8.07 5.40 -0.35
C HIS A 90 7.63 4.05 -0.96
N GLY A 91 6.38 3.96 -1.42
CA GLY A 91 5.83 2.78 -2.09
C GLY A 91 5.33 1.67 -1.16
N VAL A 92 5.35 1.86 0.16
CA VAL A 92 4.79 0.90 1.13
C VAL A 92 3.29 1.10 1.23
N THR A 93 2.52 0.07 0.88
CA THR A 93 1.05 0.10 0.89
C THR A 93 0.44 -0.67 2.05
N ALA A 94 1.23 -1.49 2.75
CA ALA A 94 0.84 -2.17 3.98
C ALA A 94 2.05 -2.34 4.91
N PHE A 95 1.84 -2.30 6.22
CA PHE A 95 2.91 -2.56 7.17
C PHE A 95 2.43 -3.22 8.46
N LEU A 96 3.37 -3.87 9.16
CA LEU A 96 3.20 -4.46 10.48
C LEU A 96 3.83 -3.55 11.55
N PRO A 97 3.04 -2.88 12.41
CA PRO A 97 3.56 -2.10 13.52
C PRO A 97 4.36 -3.01 14.46
N THR A 98 5.62 -2.68 14.68
CA THR A 98 6.53 -3.50 15.47
C THR A 98 6.85 -2.79 16.78
N LEU A 99 6.58 -3.46 17.89
CA LEU A 99 6.96 -2.99 19.22
C LEU A 99 8.33 -3.59 19.58
N ILE A 100 9.28 -2.73 19.94
CA ILE A 100 10.58 -3.20 20.41
C ILE A 100 10.49 -3.72 21.85
N CYS A 101 11.58 -4.34 22.33
CA CYS A 101 11.68 -4.85 23.69
C CYS A 101 11.30 -3.77 24.71
N SER A 102 10.19 -3.99 25.43
CA SER A 102 9.57 -3.02 26.32
C SER A 102 9.08 -3.70 27.59
N SER A 103 8.67 -2.93 28.60
CA SER A 103 8.08 -3.50 29.80
C SER A 103 6.72 -4.15 29.50
N ALA A 104 6.30 -5.08 30.35
CA ALA A 104 5.00 -5.74 30.20
C ALA A 104 3.82 -4.73 30.21
N ASP A 105 3.97 -3.62 30.93
CA ASP A 105 2.93 -2.59 31.02
C ASP A 105 2.81 -1.79 29.72
N VAL A 106 3.92 -1.54 29.03
CA VAL A 106 3.92 -0.92 27.69
C VAL A 106 3.13 -1.79 26.73
N TYR A 107 3.42 -3.10 26.66
CA TYR A 107 2.66 -4.01 25.80
C TYR A 107 1.16 -4.02 26.11
N ARG A 108 0.79 -4.07 27.41
CA ARG A 108 -0.62 -4.03 27.83
C ARG A 108 -1.33 -2.74 27.43
N SER A 109 -0.62 -1.61 27.43
CA SER A 109 -1.20 -0.33 27.00
C SER A 109 -1.33 -0.20 25.49
N ILE A 110 -0.39 -0.76 24.71
CA ILE A 110 -0.25 -0.45 23.28
C ILE A 110 -0.96 -1.47 22.39
N ILE A 111 -0.87 -2.77 22.70
CA ILE A 111 -1.44 -3.83 21.85
C ILE A 111 -2.95 -3.61 21.57
N PRO A 112 -3.80 -3.23 22.53
CA PRO A 112 -5.23 -2.96 22.27
C PRO A 112 -5.48 -1.77 21.32
N GLU A 113 -4.51 -0.88 21.17
CA GLU A 113 -4.59 0.30 20.29
C GLU A 113 -4.22 -0.03 18.84
N ILE A 114 -3.46 -1.11 18.61
CA ILE A 114 -3.08 -1.59 17.28
C ILE A 114 -4.21 -2.45 16.72
N VAL A 115 -5.05 -1.81 15.90
CA VAL A 115 -6.16 -2.48 15.23
C VAL A 115 -5.87 -2.56 13.74
N PRO A 116 -6.03 -3.73 13.10
CA PRO A 116 -5.93 -3.84 11.65
C PRO A 116 -6.82 -2.82 10.95
N ARG A 117 -6.27 -2.18 9.92
CA ARG A 117 -6.97 -1.15 9.14
C ARG A 117 -6.61 -1.29 7.68
N SER A 118 -7.62 -1.37 6.82
CA SER A 118 -7.42 -1.33 5.37
C SER A 118 -6.74 -0.03 4.93
N GLY A 119 -5.91 -0.12 3.90
CA GLY A 119 -5.28 1.04 3.29
C GLY A 119 -6.30 1.92 2.55
N SER A 120 -5.98 3.20 2.41
CA SER A 120 -6.75 4.17 1.63
C SER A 120 -5.82 5.19 0.98
N THR A 121 -6.39 6.18 0.31
CA THR A 121 -5.64 7.36 -0.17
C THR A 121 -4.97 8.16 0.95
N ASP A 122 -5.41 7.97 2.20
CA ASP A 122 -4.91 8.72 3.36
C ASP A 122 -3.83 7.97 4.16
N GLY A 123 -3.56 6.70 3.83
CA GLY A 123 -2.52 5.91 4.49
C GLY A 123 -2.48 4.44 4.08
N ALA A 124 -1.29 3.85 4.24
CA ALA A 124 -1.06 2.42 4.09
C ALA A 124 -1.92 1.58 5.05
N ALA A 125 -2.17 0.33 4.65
CA ALA A 125 -2.83 -0.65 5.49
C ALA A 125 -1.99 -0.96 6.73
N ILE A 126 -2.67 -1.12 7.86
CA ILE A 126 -2.09 -1.57 9.12
C ILE A 126 -2.51 -3.02 9.30
N LEU A 127 -1.56 -3.95 9.36
CA LEU A 127 -1.86 -5.39 9.32
C LEU A 127 -2.30 -5.98 10.67
N GLY A 128 -2.00 -5.30 11.79
CA GLY A 128 -2.37 -5.71 13.15
C GLY A 128 -1.17 -6.05 14.04
#